data_AF-Q1CWP7-F1
#
_entry.id   AF-Q1CWP7-F1
#
_cell.length_a   1.000
_cell.length_b   1.000
_cell.length_c   1.000
_cell.angle_alpha   90.00
_cell.angle_beta   90.00
_cell.angle_gamma   90.00
#
_symmetry.space_group_name_H-M   'P 1'
#
loop_
_entity.id
_entity.type
_entity.pdbx_description
1 polymer ?
#
loop_
_entity_poly.entity_id
_entity_poly.type
_entity_poly.pdbx_seq_one_letter_code
_entity_poly.pdbx_strand_id
1 'polypeptide(L)'
;MFQLDNVPFFAKGVACEDVVSAKDVDGELRFQKVVRPSGHATLRLIVHDEEDVPSVKELLEKHGCAVERSHVPGLISVDVPPTVPLDSLKPLLDEGEDEERWGYEEACLP
;
A
#
# COMPACT_ATOMS: atom_id res chain seq x y z
N MET A 1 9.34 19.21 -7.68
CA MET A 1 9.29 17.77 -7.36
C MET A 1 8.65 17.63 -6.00
N PHE A 2 7.91 16.56 -5.79
CA PHE A 2 7.21 16.29 -4.55
C PHE A 2 7.49 14.86 -4.14
N GLN A 3 7.46 14.57 -2.85
CA GLN A 3 7.59 13.23 -2.32
C GLN A 3 6.22 12.79 -1.80
N LEU A 4 5.79 11.59 -2.17
CA LEU A 4 4.57 11.01 -1.59
C LEU A 4 4.83 10.61 -0.14
N ASP A 5 3.88 10.92 0.74
CA ASP A 5 3.97 10.62 2.17
C ASP A 5 2.92 9.59 2.62
N ASN A 6 1.83 9.45 1.86
CA ASN A 6 0.77 8.50 2.15
C ASN A 6 0.87 7.23 1.31
N VAL A 7 0.35 6.14 1.87
CA VAL A 7 0.23 4.86 1.18
C VAL A 7 -0.99 4.90 0.23
N PRO A 8 -0.81 4.76 -1.10
CA PRO A 8 -1.91 4.97 -2.05
C PRO A 8 -3.04 3.93 -1.93
N PHE A 9 -4.29 4.38 -1.77
CA PHE A 9 -5.46 3.49 -1.75
C PHE A 9 -6.00 3.11 -3.14
N PHE A 10 -5.80 3.97 -4.14
CA PHE A 10 -6.45 3.82 -5.46
C PHE A 10 -5.48 3.94 -6.64
N ALA A 11 -4.46 4.80 -6.52
CA ALA A 11 -3.48 4.99 -7.58
C ALA A 11 -2.58 3.76 -7.73
N LYS A 12 -2.31 3.37 -8.98
CA LYS A 12 -1.41 2.25 -9.33
C LYS A 12 -0.05 2.78 -9.79
N GLY A 13 0.99 1.97 -9.62
CA GLY A 13 2.35 2.29 -10.09
C GLY A 13 3.02 3.44 -9.34
N VAL A 14 2.58 3.70 -8.11
CA VAL A 14 3.17 4.65 -7.17
C VAL A 14 3.23 4.03 -5.78
N ALA A 15 4.29 4.34 -5.04
CA ALA A 15 4.50 3.88 -3.67
C ALA A 15 4.81 5.04 -2.72
N CYS A 16 4.74 4.75 -1.42
CA CYS A 16 5.18 5.69 -0.40
C CYS A 16 6.62 6.13 -0.67
N GLU A 17 6.93 7.39 -0.35
CA GLU A 17 8.24 8.02 -0.56
C GLU A 17 8.71 8.17 -2.02
N ASP A 18 7.90 7.79 -3.02
CA ASP A 18 8.22 8.08 -4.41
C ASP A 18 8.39 9.59 -4.63
N VAL A 19 9.45 9.95 -5.35
CA VAL A 19 9.61 11.33 -5.82
C VAL A 19 8.89 11.47 -7.15
N VAL A 20 7.89 12.34 -7.18
CA VAL A 20 7.02 12.57 -8.33
C VAL A 20 7.18 13.99 -8.89
N SER A 21 6.86 14.12 -10.17
CA SER A 21 6.62 15.43 -10.78
C SER A 21 5.13 15.71 -10.79
N ALA A 22 4.78 16.95 -10.49
CA ALA A 22 3.42 17.45 -10.58
C ALA A 22 3.41 18.79 -11.32
N LYS A 23 2.28 19.07 -11.97
CA LYS A 23 2.02 20.34 -12.64
C LYS A 23 0.94 21.09 -11.87
N ASP A 24 1.17 22.37 -11.60
CA ASP A 24 0.13 23.25 -11.08
C ASP A 24 -0.92 23.48 -12.17
N VAL A 25 -2.17 23.15 -11.86
CA VAL A 25 -3.34 23.44 -12.67
C VAL A 25 -4.37 24.08 -11.75
N ASP A 26 -4.55 25.40 -11.90
CA ASP A 26 -5.48 26.20 -11.12
C ASP A 26 -5.25 26.12 -9.59
N GLY A 27 -3.99 26.06 -9.16
CA GLY A 27 -3.60 25.98 -7.75
C GLY A 27 -3.60 24.55 -7.18
N GLU A 28 -3.93 23.54 -7.99
CA GLU A 28 -3.85 22.14 -7.61
C GLU A 28 -2.66 21.45 -8.28
N LEU A 29 -1.89 20.70 -7.48
CA LEU A 29 -0.78 19.90 -7.98
C LEU A 29 -1.30 18.60 -8.58
N ARG A 30 -1.26 18.48 -9.91
CA ARG A 30 -1.64 17.26 -10.62
C ARG A 30 -0.43 16.38 -10.91
N PHE A 31 -0.45 15.15 -10.42
CA PHE A 31 0.55 14.13 -10.72
C PHE A 31 0.81 14.03 -12.24
N GLN A 32 2.08 13.85 -12.61
CA GLN A 32 2.49 13.64 -14.00
C GLN A 32 3.19 12.29 -14.17
N LYS A 33 4.18 12.01 -13.34
CA LYS A 33 4.95 10.76 -13.34
C LYS A 33 5.81 10.63 -12.09
N VAL A 34 6.17 9.39 -11.77
CA VAL A 34 7.29 9.07 -10.88
C VAL A 34 8.60 9.49 -11.56
N VAL A 35 9.44 10.19 -10.82
CA VAL A 35 10.77 10.65 -11.23
C VAL A 35 11.85 9.78 -10.62
N ARG A 36 11.67 9.38 -9.36
CA ARG A 36 12.56 8.43 -8.68
C ARG A 36 11.71 7.51 -7.81
N PRO A 37 11.69 6.19 -8.10
CA PRO A 37 11.03 5.23 -7.22
C PRO A 37 11.74 5.18 -5.86
N SER A 38 10.98 4.98 -4.79
CA SER A 38 11.52 4.80 -3.44
C SER A 38 12.07 3.39 -3.21
N GLY A 39 11.60 2.41 -3.99
CA GLY A 39 11.85 0.99 -3.79
C GLY A 39 10.86 0.35 -2.81
N HIS A 40 9.89 1.11 -2.30
CA HIS A 40 8.76 0.57 -1.54
C HIS A 40 7.79 -0.15 -2.49
N ALA A 41 7.03 -1.09 -1.95
CA ALA A 41 5.87 -1.66 -2.62
C ALA A 41 4.57 -1.15 -1.98
N THR A 42 3.51 -1.09 -2.77
CA THR A 42 2.15 -0.81 -2.30
C THR A 42 1.31 -2.05 -2.49
N LEU A 43 0.86 -2.65 -1.40
CA LEU A 43 -0.18 -3.68 -1.41
C LEU A 43 -1.50 -3.08 -0.93
N ARG A 44 -2.62 -3.61 -1.43
CA ARG A 44 -3.95 -3.24 -0.96
C ARG A 44 -4.71 -4.49 -0.59
N LEU A 45 -5.35 -4.48 0.57
CA LEU A 45 -6.16 -5.58 1.04
C LEU A 45 -7.59 -5.12 1.23
N ILE A 46 -8.54 -6.00 0.90
CA ILE A 46 -9.93 -5.90 1.33
C ILE A 46 -10.12 -7.00 2.36
N VAL A 47 -10.12 -6.63 3.65
CA VAL A 47 -10.44 -7.53 4.75
C VAL A 47 -11.95 -7.77 4.73
N HIS A 48 -12.36 -9.03 4.69
CA HIS A 48 -13.77 -9.39 4.50
C HIS A 48 -14.61 -9.10 5.75
N ASP A 49 -14.04 -9.29 6.94
CA ASP A 49 -14.62 -8.88 8.21
C ASP A 49 -13.97 -7.58 8.70
N GLU A 50 -14.73 -6.49 8.75
CA GLU A 50 -14.22 -5.18 9.20
C GLU A 50 -13.73 -5.23 10.65
N GLU A 51 -14.32 -6.08 11.50
CA GLU A 51 -13.88 -6.24 12.90
C GLU A 51 -12.47 -6.85 12.98
N ASP A 52 -11.99 -7.55 11.94
CA ASP A 52 -10.65 -8.15 11.87
C ASP A 52 -9.57 -7.17 11.40
N VAL A 53 -9.95 -5.99 10.85
CA VAL A 53 -8.98 -4.99 10.34
C VAL A 53 -7.89 -4.61 11.35
N PRO A 54 -8.19 -4.38 12.66
CA PRO A 54 -7.14 -4.12 13.64
C PRO A 54 -6.13 -5.28 13.77
N SER A 55 -6.59 -6.53 13.71
CA SER A 55 -5.73 -7.71 13.85
C SER A 55 -4.85 -7.90 12.61
N VAL A 56 -5.42 -7.73 11.42
CA VAL A 56 -4.69 -7.79 10.14
C VAL A 56 -3.64 -6.68 10.06
N LYS A 57 -3.98 -5.48 10.54
CA LYS A 57 -3.02 -4.38 10.66
C LYS A 57 -1.84 -4.78 11.56
N GLU A 58 -2.09 -5.24 12.78
CA GLU A 58 -1.04 -5.64 13.73
C GLU A 58 -0.17 -6.78 13.16
N LEU A 59 -0.78 -7.72 12.46
CA LEU A 59 -0.10 -8.82 11.78
C LEU A 59 0.90 -8.30 10.73
N LEU A 60 0.49 -7.37 9.86
CA LEU A 60 1.36 -6.80 8.83
C LEU A 60 2.46 -5.90 9.44
N GLU A 61 2.13 -5.11 10.46
CA GLU A 61 3.11 -4.29 11.18
C GLU A 61 4.19 -5.14 11.87
N LYS A 62 3.83 -6.32 12.39
CA LYS A 62 4.79 -7.29 12.93
C LYS A 62 5.77 -7.83 11.88
N HIS A 63 5.39 -7.82 10.60
CA HIS A 63 6.27 -8.19 9.48
C HIS A 63 7.05 -7.00 8.91
N GLY A 64 6.97 -5.83 9.54
CA GLY A 64 7.74 -4.64 9.18
C GLY A 64 7.07 -3.73 8.17
N CYS A 65 5.79 -3.95 7.86
CA CYS A 65 5.01 -3.07 6.98
C CYS A 65 4.39 -1.91 7.77
N ALA A 66 3.93 -0.87 7.08
CA ALA A 66 3.03 0.14 7.64
C ALA A 66 1.67 0.07 6.97
N VAL A 67 0.59 0.39 7.70
CA VAL A 67 -0.78 0.25 7.22
C VAL A 67 -1.58 1.52 7.44
N GLU A 68 -2.17 2.04 6.37
CA GLU A 68 -3.19 3.08 6.43
C GLU A 68 -4.59 2.50 6.25
N ARG A 69 -5.56 3.04 6.99
CA ARG A 69 -6.98 2.70 6.86
C ARG A 69 -7.71 3.73 6.01
N SER A 70 -8.55 3.25 5.10
CA SER A 70 -9.41 4.12 4.31
C SER A 70 -10.77 4.35 5.00
N HIS A 71 -11.62 5.16 4.38
CA HIS A 71 -13.03 5.30 4.75
C HIS A 71 -13.92 4.18 4.16
N VAL A 72 -13.38 3.34 3.27
CA VAL A 72 -14.08 2.20 2.70
C VAL A 72 -13.92 1.02 3.66
N PRO A 73 -15.03 0.39 4.12
CA PRO A 73 -14.97 -0.76 5.02
C PRO A 73 -14.04 -1.87 4.52
N GLY A 74 -13.20 -2.39 5.40
CA GLY A 74 -12.24 -3.46 5.09
C GLY A 74 -11.04 -3.07 4.21
N LEU A 75 -11.07 -1.93 3.52
CA LEU A 75 -9.99 -1.52 2.62
C LEU A 75 -8.84 -0.87 3.41
N ILE A 76 -7.68 -1.52 3.35
CA ILE A 76 -6.42 -1.02 3.88
C ILE A 76 -5.37 -0.92 2.75
N SER A 77 -4.47 0.05 2.88
CA SER A 77 -3.28 0.17 2.04
C SER A 77 -2.04 -0.09 2.88
N VAL A 78 -1.11 -0.86 2.32
CA VAL A 78 0.04 -1.42 3.01
C VAL A 78 1.30 -0.95 2.30
N ASP A 79 2.13 -0.22 3.03
CA ASP A 79 3.48 0.12 2.62
C ASP A 79 4.42 -1.01 3.02
N VAL A 80 5.13 -1.55 2.03
CA VAL A 80 6.18 -2.54 2.24
C VAL A 80 7.53 -1.86 1.98
N PRO A 81 8.31 -1.55 3.02
CA PRO A 81 9.59 -0.87 2.84
C PRO A 81 10.62 -1.81 2.17
N PRO A 82 11.68 -1.26 1.54
CA PRO A 82 12.71 -2.04 0.84
C PRO A 82 13.45 -3.05 1.75
N THR A 83 13.37 -2.87 3.07
CA THR A 83 13.94 -3.77 4.07
C THR A 83 13.13 -5.04 4.30
N VAL A 84 11.89 -5.11 3.81
CA VAL A 84 11.00 -6.27 3.93
C VAL A 84 10.95 -7.02 2.58
N PRO A 85 11.51 -8.24 2.50
CA PRO A 85 11.45 -9.02 1.27
C PRO A 85 10.02 -9.44 0.93
N LEU A 86 9.51 -9.07 -0.23
CA LEU A 86 8.15 -9.44 -0.67
C LEU A 86 7.92 -10.96 -0.70
N ASP A 87 8.94 -11.74 -1.08
CA ASP A 87 8.89 -13.20 -1.07
C ASP A 87 8.62 -13.78 0.33
N SER A 88 8.95 -13.04 1.40
CA SER A 88 8.65 -13.44 2.78
C SER A 88 7.22 -13.11 3.21
N LEU A 89 6.59 -12.11 2.59
CA LEU A 89 5.19 -11.73 2.83
C LEU A 89 4.22 -12.58 2.01
N LYS A 90 4.63 -13.03 0.82
CA LYS A 90 3.73 -13.71 -0.11
C LYS A 90 2.99 -14.93 0.50
N PRO A 91 3.65 -15.85 1.22
CA PRO A 91 2.95 -16.96 1.87
C PRO A 91 1.89 -16.51 2.88
N LEU A 92 2.16 -15.44 3.62
CA LEU A 92 1.20 -14.87 4.59
C LEU A 92 -0.03 -14.31 3.87
N LEU A 93 0.18 -13.57 2.78
CA LEU A 93 -0.89 -12.96 2.00
C LEU A 93 -1.75 -14.03 1.32
N ASP A 94 -1.11 -15.04 0.73
CA ASP A 94 -1.76 -16.16 0.06
C ASP A 94 -2.55 -17.02 1.07
N GLU A 95 -2.00 -17.29 2.26
CA GLU A 95 -2.70 -18.04 3.32
C GLU A 95 -4.00 -17.34 3.74
N GLY A 96 -3.98 -16.03 4.00
CA GLY A 96 -5.20 -15.32 4.37
C GLY A 96 -6.19 -15.12 3.22
N GLU A 97 -5.74 -15.17 1.96
CA GLU A 97 -6.63 -15.21 0.80
C GLU A 97 -7.29 -16.59 0.65
N ASP A 98 -6.52 -17.68 0.80
CA ASP A 98 -7.03 -19.06 0.80
C ASP A 98 -8.01 -19.33 1.95
N GLU A 99 -7.81 -18.69 3.11
CA GLU A 99 -8.72 -18.75 4.26
C GLU A 99 -9.94 -17.82 4.15
N GLU A 100 -10.11 -17.11 3.03
CA GLU A 100 -11.15 -16.10 2.81
C GLU A 100 -11.18 -15.00 3.89
N ARG A 101 -10.03 -14.65 4.48
CA ARG A 101 -9.92 -13.54 5.45
C ARG A 101 -9.81 -12.18 4.76
N TRP A 102 -9.13 -12.14 3.62
CA TRP A 102 -9.00 -10.95 2.77
C TRP A 102 -8.79 -11.34 1.32
N GLY A 103 -9.01 -10.40 0.40
CA GLY A 103 -8.37 -10.42 -0.92
C GLY A 103 -7.27 -9.37 -0.99
N TYR A 104 -6.23 -9.57 -1.80
CA TYR A 104 -5.15 -8.59 -1.94
C TYR A 104 -4.75 -8.25 -3.38
N GLU A 105 -4.15 -7.08 -3.57
CA GLU A 105 -3.65 -6.60 -4.86
C GLU A 105 -2.26 -5.98 -4.72
N GLU A 106 -1.35 -6.36 -5.62
CA GLU A 106 -0.04 -5.73 -5.82
C GLU A 106 -0.21 -4.45 -6.67
N ALA A 107 -0.43 -3.31 -6.00
CA ALA A 107 -0.73 -2.03 -6.68
C ALA A 107 0.52 -1.33 -7.25
N CYS A 108 1.67 -1.54 -6.60
CA CYS A 108 2.99 -1.10 -7.05
C CYS A 108 4.04 -2.05 -6.49
N LEU A 109 4.96 -2.53 -7.34
CA LEU A 109 6.11 -3.33 -6.94
C LEU A 109 7.40 -2.53 -7.20
N PRO A 110 8.50 -2.81 -6.47
CA PRO A 110 9.77 -2.11 -6.63
C PRO A 110 10.41 -2.22 -8.02
#